data_AF-A0A151RH15-F1
#
_entry.id   AF-A0A151RH15-F1
#
_cell.length_a   1.000
_cell.length_b   1.000
_cell.length_c   1.000
_cell.angle_alpha   90.00
_cell.angle_beta   90.00
_cell.angle_gamma   90.00
#
_symmetry.space_group_name_H-M   'P 1'
#
loop_
_entity.id
_entity.type
_entity.pdbx_description
1 polymer ?
#
loop_
_entity_poly.entity_id
_entity_poly.type
_entity_poly.pdbx_seq_one_letter_code
_entity_poly.pdbx_strand_id
1 'polypeptide(L)' 'QSIAARERRKKISEKTQELGKLVPGGPKMNTADMLHAAAKYVKYLQAQVGMLELMISFEVTFNLLSLVFDLVTNHV' A
#
# COMPACT_ATOMS: atom_id res chain seq x y z
N GLN A 1 22.32 18.08 28.40
CA GLN A 1 21.28 17.07 28.09
C GLN A 1 21.56 15.81 28.89
N SER A 2 20.53 15.14 29.43
CA SER A 2 20.72 13.84 30.10
C SER A 2 20.95 12.71 29.09
N ILE A 3 21.56 11.61 29.56
CA ILE A 3 21.77 10.38 28.79
C ILE A 3 20.43 9.84 28.26
N ALA A 4 19.40 9.78 29.11
CA ALA A 4 18.06 9.34 28.73
C ALA A 4 17.46 10.17 27.58
N ALA A 5 17.64 11.49 27.61
CA ALA A 5 17.15 12.36 26.53
C ALA A 5 17.88 12.11 25.20
N ARG A 6 19.18 11.75 25.25
CA ARG A 6 19.99 11.44 24.06
C ARG A 6 19.54 10.13 23.41
N GLU A 7 19.35 9.08 24.22
CA GLU A 7 18.86 7.78 23.73
C GLU A 7 17.49 7.90 23.07
N ARG A 8 16.56 8.68 23.65
CA ARG A 8 15.26 8.95 23.03
C ARG A 8 15.41 9.59 21.64
N ARG A 9 16.26 10.61 21.50
CA ARG A 9 16.47 11.29 20.20
C ARG A 9 17.11 10.35 19.17
N LYS A 10 18.08 9.54 19.57
CA LYS A 10 18.71 8.54 18.71
C LYS A 10 17.68 7.57 18.14
N LYS A 11 16.84 6.99 19.01
CA LYS A 11 15.74 6.09 18.60
C LYS A 11 14.74 6.75 17.64
N ILE A 12 14.41 8.03 17.85
CA ILE A 12 13.53 8.77 16.93
C ILE A 12 14.21 8.93 15.56
N SER A 13 15.48 9.31 15.54
CA SER A 13 16.24 9.49 14.30
C SER A 13 16.33 8.20 13.50
N GLU A 14 16.62 7.07 14.15
CA GLU A 14 16.69 5.75 13.52
C GLU A 14 15.35 5.38 12.87
N LYS A 15 14.23 5.52 13.61
CA LYS A 15 12.89 5.25 13.05
C LYS A 15 12.53 6.17 11.89
N THR A 16 12.93 7.43 11.98
CA THR A 16 12.71 8.43 10.93
C THR A 16 13.50 8.07 9.67
N GLN A 17 14.75 7.60 9.83
CA GLN A 17 15.57 7.13 8.72
C GLN A 17 15.00 5.86 8.06
N GLU A 18 14.54 4.89 8.84
CA GLU A 18 13.89 3.68 8.29
C GLU A 18 12.60 4.03 7.53
N LEU A 19 11.79 4.94 8.05
CA LEU A 19 10.61 5.44 7.33
C LEU A 19 11.00 6.05 5.98
N GLY A 20 12.07 6.84 5.94
CA GLY A 20 12.56 7.46 4.71
C GLY A 20 12.92 6.46 3.60
N LYS A 21 13.33 5.23 3.94
CA LYS A 21 13.60 4.18 2.95
C LYS A 21 12.33 3.59 2.33
N LEU A 22 11.20 3.65 3.05
CA LEU A 22 9.92 3.06 2.63
C LEU A 22 9.05 4.05 1.85
N VAL A 23 9.20 5.34 2.10
CA VAL A 23 8.40 6.40 1.48
C VAL A 23 9.02 6.79 0.13
N PRO A 24 8.25 6.82 -0.97
CA PRO A 24 8.74 7.32 -2.26
C PRO A 24 9.27 8.75 -2.15
N GLY A 25 10.54 8.95 -2.52
CA GLY A 25 11.23 10.25 -2.37
C GLY A 25 11.62 10.62 -0.93
N GLY A 26 11.34 9.75 0.06
CA GLY A 26 11.57 9.96 1.48
C GLY A 26 12.99 10.41 1.88
N PRO A 27 14.09 9.87 1.31
CA PRO A 27 15.44 10.27 1.72
C PRO A 27 15.78 11.75 1.45
N LYS A 28 14.99 12.43 0.60
CA LYS A 28 15.17 13.85 0.26
C LYS A 28 14.21 14.78 1.00
N MET A 29 13.35 14.25 1.87
CA MET A 29 12.30 15.00 2.56
C MET A 29 12.71 15.38 3.98
N ASN A 30 12.23 16.53 4.46
CA ASN A 30 12.23 16.80 5.89
C ASN A 30 11.20 15.90 6.60
N THR A 31 11.24 15.86 7.94
CA THR A 31 10.38 14.96 8.73
C THR A 31 8.89 15.23 8.53
N ALA A 32 8.46 16.48 8.42
CA ALA A 32 7.04 16.81 8.29
C ALA A 32 6.50 16.34 6.93
N ASP A 33 7.23 16.65 5.86
CA ASP A 33 6.89 16.23 4.50
C ASP A 33 6.90 14.71 4.37
N MET A 34 7.88 14.04 4.98
CA MET A 34 7.97 12.58 4.96
C MET A 34 6.80 11.90 5.68
N LEU A 35 6.38 12.42 6.84
CA LEU A 35 5.23 11.87 7.56
C LEU A 35 3.93 12.04 6.76
N HIS A 36 3.75 13.20 6.12
CA HIS A 36 2.59 13.44 5.25
C HIS A 36 2.62 12.55 4.01
N ALA A 37 3.77 12.40 3.37
CA ALA A 37 3.98 11.52 2.22
C ALA A 37 3.75 10.04 2.60
N ALA A 38 4.20 9.61 3.78
CA ALA A 38 3.94 8.27 4.29
C ALA A 38 2.44 7.98 4.42
N ALA A 39 1.67 8.91 5.02
CA ALA A 39 0.23 8.76 5.15
C ALA A 39 -0.48 8.66 3.79
N LYS A 40 -0.05 9.47 2.81
CA LYS A 40 -0.54 9.38 1.43
C LYS A 40 -0.16 8.04 0.77
N TYR A 41 1.06 7.57 0.98
CA TYR A 41 1.55 6.34 0.37
C TYR A 41 0.81 5.11 0.89
N VAL A 42 0.46 5.06 2.19
CA VAL A 42 -0.40 4.00 2.74
C VAL A 42 -1.76 3.97 2.04
N LYS A 43 -2.41 5.14 1.87
CA LYS A 43 -3.70 5.22 1.16
C LYS A 43 -3.58 4.77 -0.29
N TYR A 44 -2.49 5.14 -0.96
CA TYR A 44 -2.20 4.71 -2.33
C TYR A 44 -2.02 3.18 -2.43
N LEU A 45 -1.28 2.57 -1.51
CA LEU A 45 -1.12 1.11 -1.47
C LEU A 45 -2.44 0.40 -1.19
N GLN A 46 -3.26 0.91 -0.27
CA GLN A 46 -4.61 0.37 -0.01
C GLN A 46 -5.50 0.43 -1.25
N ALA A 47 -5.47 1.54 -1.99
CA ALA A 47 -6.22 1.67 -3.24
C ALA A 47 -5.75 0.66 -4.31
N GLN A 48 -4.44 0.43 -4.44
CA GLN A 48 -3.91 -0.58 -5.34
C GLN A 48 -4.36 -2.00 -4.97
N VAL A 49 -4.34 -2.35 -3.68
CA VAL A 49 -4.83 -3.66 -3.21
C VAL A 49 -6.31 -3.82 -3.54
N GLY A 50 -7.14 -2.81 -3.23
CA GLY A 50 -8.58 -2.87 -3.55
C GLY A 50 -8.86 -2.98 -5.06
N MET A 51 -8.07 -2.31 -5.90
CA MET A 51 -8.15 -2.46 -7.36
C MET A 51 -7.81 -3.89 -7.81
N LEU A 52 -6.75 -4.48 -7.25
CA LEU A 52 -6.36 -5.86 -7.57
C LEU A 52 -7.44 -6.87 -7.16
N GLU A 53 -8.01 -6.71 -5.96
CA GLU A 53 -9.13 -7.55 -5.49
C GLU A 53 -10.36 -7.44 -6.41
N LEU A 54 -10.66 -6.22 -6.85
CA LEU A 54 -11.75 -5.96 -7.78
C LEU A 54 -11.50 -6.61 -9.15
N MET A 55 -10.29 -6.49 -9.70
CA MET A 55 -9.90 -7.10 -10.97
C MET A 55 -10.03 -8.62 -10.93
N ILE A 56 -9.56 -9.25 -9.85
CA ILE A 56 -9.70 -10.70 -9.63
C ILE A 56 -11.18 -11.10 -9.56
N SER A 57 -12.00 -10.32 -8.83
CA SER A 57 -13.43 -10.59 -8.70
C SER A 57 -14.16 -10.50 -10.04
N PHE A 58 -13.80 -9.52 -10.88
CA PHE A 58 -14.34 -9.39 -12.24
C PHE A 58 -13.92 -10.57 -13.12
N GLU A 59 -12.67 -10.99 -13.07
CA GLU A 59 -12.19 -12.14 -13.85
C GLU A 59 -12.94 -13.41 -13.48
N VAL A 60 -13.09 -13.71 -12.19
CA VAL A 60 -13.84 -14.88 -11.71
C VAL A 60 -15.30 -14.83 -12.16
N THR A 61 -15.94 -13.67 -12.01
CA THR A 61 -17.35 -13.49 -12.39
C THR A 61 -17.53 -13.64 -13.90
N PHE A 62 -16.65 -13.04 -14.70
CA PHE A 62 -16.66 -13.15 -16.15
C PHE A 62 -16.48 -14.61 -16.60
N ASN A 63 -15.51 -15.32 -16.02
CA ASN A 63 -15.26 -16.73 -16.31
C ASN A 63 -16.47 -17.60 -15.96
N LEU A 64 -17.12 -17.35 -14.81
CA LEU A 64 -18.33 -18.06 -14.41
C LEU A 64 -19.50 -17.80 -15.37
N LEU A 65 -19.68 -16.54 -15.79
CA LEU A 65 -20.72 -16.19 -16.77
C LEU A 65 -20.47 -16.84 -18.13
N SER A 66 -19.20 -16.90 -18.59
CA SER A 66 -18.84 -17.63 -19.81
C SER A 66 -19.19 -19.11 -19.71
N LEU A 67 -18.84 -19.76 -18.60
CA LEU A 67 -19.17 -21.17 -18.39
C LEU A 67 -20.69 -21.42 -18.36
N VAL A 68 -21.45 -20.55 -17.69
CA VAL A 68 -22.92 -20.65 -17.65
C VAL A 68 -23.51 -20.44 -19.03
N PHE A 69 -23.00 -19.47 -19.79
CA PHE A 69 -23.42 -19.25 -21.18
C PHE A 69 -23.17 -20.50 -22.02
N ASP A 70 -21.95 -21.04 -21.98
CA ASP A 70 -21.57 -22.25 -22.72
C ASP A 70 -22.49 -23.43 -22.35
N LEU A 71 -22.80 -23.63 -21.06
CA LEU A 71 -23.70 -24.70 -20.61
C LEU A 71 -25.13 -24.54 -21.17
N VAL A 72 -25.63 -23.31 -21.24
CA VAL A 72 -26.99 -23.03 -21.73
C VAL A 72 -27.06 -23.09 -23.27
N THR A 73 -25.99 -22.71 -23.96
CA THR A 73 -25.95 -22.71 -25.44
C THR A 73 -25.54 -24.05 -26.05
N ASN A 74 -24.83 -24.92 -25.33
CA ASN A 74 -24.44 -26.26 -25.82
C ASN A 74 -25.63 -27.24 -25.98
N HIS A 75 -26.86 -26.81 -25.76
CA HIS A 75 -28.08 -27.59 -25.96
C HIS A 75 -28.88 -27.20 -27.23
N VAL A 76 -28.28 -26.46 -28.17
CA VAL A 76 -28.81 -26.20 -29.53
C VAL A 76 -27.89 -26.81 -30.58
#